data_AF-A0A1W1VIY4-F1
#
_entry.id   AF-A0A1W1VIY4-F1
#
_cell.length_a   1.000
_cell.length_b   1.000
_cell.length_c   1.000
_cell.angle_alpha   90.00
_cell.angle_beta   90.00
_cell.angle_gamma   90.00
#
_symmetry.space_group_name_H-M   'P 1'
#
loop_
_entity.id
_entity.type
_entity.pdbx_description
1 polymer ?
#
loop_
_entity_poly.entity_id
_entity_poly.type
_entity_poly.pdbx_seq_one_letter_code
_entity_poly.pdbx_strand_id
1 'polypeptide(L)'
;MGTPTCWTPHRRGYAQKLFRQGLTIAEAAQKLRVTRSALGLAVTRYQMNVPPRDLVTFTDLAVTLGISVTEVHRLTARRGITPGRWLGNSTVTAKEAAALQAEREPVLDSWPPNYLTAEQVAQRWDLTVSRAQARLREHEVPYVLVRVVGKPSPKRAYHPRDVDGARPPTHFSQRPAGTLDAEELAVILSRSAAMVRLWAQQGMPHLEQRGPKRERLFRLPEVVTWLQQHRDSRTRRLGAYIAAQQQREAA
;
A
#
# COMPACT_ATOMS: atom_id res chain seq x y z
N MET A 1 -43.42 -26.56 -19.45
CA MET A 1 -42.12 -26.75 -20.13
C MET A 1 -42.03 -25.72 -21.24
N GLY A 2 -41.21 -24.68 -21.06
CA GLY A 2 -41.07 -23.61 -22.06
C GLY A 2 -40.25 -24.09 -23.25
N THR A 3 -40.72 -23.80 -24.46
CA THR A 3 -40.04 -24.10 -25.72
C THR A 3 -38.59 -23.61 -25.70
N PRO A 4 -37.61 -24.43 -26.14
CA PRO A 4 -36.23 -23.98 -26.28
C PRO A 4 -36.23 -22.88 -27.34
N THR A 5 -36.14 -21.63 -26.90
CA THR A 5 -36.07 -20.48 -27.79
C THR A 5 -34.74 -20.59 -28.52
N CYS A 6 -34.80 -21.02 -29.78
CA CYS A 6 -33.64 -21.12 -30.65
C CYS A 6 -32.91 -19.77 -30.67
N TRP A 7 -31.66 -19.78 -30.19
CA TRP A 7 -30.83 -18.58 -30.17
C TRP A 7 -30.34 -18.33 -31.59
N THR A 8 -31.09 -17.54 -32.36
CA THR A 8 -30.75 -17.25 -33.76
C THR A 8 -29.60 -16.22 -33.85
N PRO A 9 -28.79 -16.24 -34.93
CA PRO A 9 -27.70 -15.28 -35.14
C PRO A 9 -28.13 -13.80 -35.01
N HIS A 10 -29.36 -13.47 -35.40
CA HIS A 10 -29.92 -12.12 -35.26
C HIS A 10 -30.06 -11.69 -33.79
N ARG A 11 -30.47 -12.60 -32.89
CA ARG A 11 -30.58 -12.32 -31.46
C ARG A 11 -29.22 -12.12 -30.80
N ARG A 12 -28.18 -12.84 -31.28
CA ARG A 12 -26.79 -12.63 -30.86
C ARG A 12 -26.29 -11.22 -31.20
N GLY A 13 -26.44 -10.79 -32.46
CA GLY A 13 -25.99 -9.46 -32.89
C GLY A 13 -26.71 -8.34 -32.14
N TYR A 14 -28.02 -8.49 -31.92
CA TYR A 14 -28.78 -7.50 -31.16
C TYR A 14 -28.40 -7.48 -29.67
N ALA A 15 -28.19 -8.63 -29.03
CA ALA A 15 -27.68 -8.69 -27.66
C ALA A 15 -26.31 -8.00 -27.50
N GLN A 16 -25.37 -8.24 -28.42
CA GLN A 16 -24.06 -7.57 -28.41
C GLN A 16 -24.19 -6.05 -28.60
N LYS A 17 -25.12 -5.58 -29.44
CA LYS A 17 -25.43 -4.15 -29.58
C LYS A 17 -25.90 -3.55 -28.25
N LEU A 18 -26.78 -4.25 -27.52
CA LEU A 18 -27.24 -3.82 -26.19
C LEU A 18 -26.08 -3.78 -25.19
N PHE A 19 -25.16 -4.73 -25.24
CA PHE A 19 -23.98 -4.73 -24.38
C PHE A 19 -23.02 -3.58 -24.66
N ARG A 20 -22.83 -3.17 -25.93
CA ARG A 20 -22.07 -1.95 -26.30
C ARG A 20 -22.73 -0.67 -25.80
N GLN A 21 -24.05 -0.67 -25.62
CA GLN A 21 -24.77 0.42 -24.97
C GLN A 21 -24.63 0.39 -23.44
N GLY A 22 -23.89 -0.58 -22.90
CA GLY A 22 -23.60 -0.71 -21.48
C GLY A 22 -24.64 -1.47 -20.68
N LEU A 23 -25.64 -2.08 -21.32
CA LEU A 23 -26.65 -2.84 -20.60
C LEU A 23 -26.05 -4.10 -19.98
N THR A 24 -26.47 -4.39 -18.75
CA THR A 24 -26.22 -5.64 -18.06
C THR A 24 -27.00 -6.80 -18.70
N ILE A 25 -26.67 -8.04 -18.32
CA ILE A 25 -27.41 -9.23 -18.76
C ILE A 25 -28.89 -9.13 -18.36
N ALA A 26 -29.21 -8.57 -17.19
CA ALA A 26 -30.60 -8.46 -16.74
C ALA A 26 -31.41 -7.50 -17.63
N GLU A 27 -30.87 -6.31 -17.89
CA GLU A 27 -31.53 -5.29 -18.72
C GLU A 27 -31.64 -5.72 -20.18
N ALA A 28 -30.60 -6.36 -20.71
CA ALA A 28 -30.63 -6.91 -22.05
C ALA A 28 -31.66 -8.05 -22.17
N ALA A 29 -31.77 -8.93 -21.18
CA ALA A 29 -32.77 -10.00 -21.16
C ALA A 29 -34.19 -9.44 -21.20
N GLN A 30 -34.45 -8.38 -20.43
CA GLN A 30 -35.73 -7.66 -20.45
C GLN A 30 -36.03 -7.09 -21.84
N LYS A 31 -35.07 -6.39 -22.47
CA LYS A 31 -35.26 -5.83 -23.83
C LYS A 31 -35.45 -6.91 -24.90
N LEU A 32 -34.82 -8.06 -24.73
CA LEU A 32 -34.93 -9.20 -25.64
C LEU A 32 -36.16 -10.08 -25.37
N ARG A 33 -36.92 -9.79 -24.30
CA ARG A 33 -38.06 -10.60 -23.83
C ARG A 33 -37.70 -12.07 -23.64
N VAL A 34 -36.54 -12.32 -23.03
CA VAL A 34 -36.07 -13.65 -22.65
C VAL A 34 -35.77 -13.68 -21.15
N THR A 35 -35.70 -14.87 -20.56
CA THR A 35 -35.30 -14.99 -19.15
C THR A 35 -33.83 -14.65 -18.98
N ARG A 36 -33.47 -14.09 -17.83
CA ARG A 36 -32.06 -13.79 -17.46
C ARG A 36 -31.19 -15.04 -17.57
N SER A 37 -31.68 -16.19 -17.13
CA SER A 37 -30.95 -17.47 -17.19
C SER A 37 -30.72 -17.93 -18.62
N ALA A 38 -31.71 -17.80 -19.51
CA ALA A 38 -31.56 -18.16 -20.92
C ALA A 38 -30.53 -17.26 -21.62
N LEU A 39 -30.57 -15.94 -21.38
CA LEU A 39 -29.56 -15.03 -21.92
C LEU A 39 -28.18 -15.32 -21.32
N GLY A 40 -28.08 -15.59 -20.02
CA GLY A 40 -26.81 -15.94 -19.36
C GLY A 40 -26.17 -17.18 -19.97
N LEU A 41 -26.94 -18.25 -20.19
CA LEU A 41 -26.48 -19.45 -20.88
C LEU A 41 -26.01 -19.15 -22.31
N ALA A 42 -26.76 -18.32 -23.05
CA ALA A 42 -26.35 -17.89 -24.39
C ALA A 42 -25.06 -17.07 -24.36
N VAL A 43 -24.91 -16.14 -23.41
CA VAL A 43 -23.70 -15.32 -23.25
C VAL A 43 -22.48 -16.19 -23.07
N THR A 44 -22.55 -17.19 -22.20
CA THR A 44 -21.46 -18.15 -21.98
C THR A 44 -21.24 -19.03 -23.22
N ARG A 45 -22.29 -19.65 -23.76
CA ARG A 45 -22.20 -20.59 -24.90
C ARG A 45 -21.64 -19.95 -26.17
N TYR A 46 -21.99 -18.69 -26.43
CA TYR A 46 -21.57 -17.96 -27.63
C TYR A 46 -20.47 -16.94 -27.36
N GLN A 47 -19.85 -17.01 -26.18
CA GLN A 47 -18.75 -16.13 -25.74
C GLN A 47 -19.06 -14.63 -25.91
N MET A 48 -20.32 -14.23 -25.67
CA MET A 48 -20.73 -12.82 -25.73
C MET A 48 -20.25 -12.01 -24.52
N ASN A 49 -19.62 -12.66 -23.53
CA ASN A 49 -18.96 -12.01 -22.41
C ASN A 49 -17.59 -11.43 -22.79
N VAL A 50 -16.96 -11.95 -23.85
CA VAL A 50 -15.67 -11.45 -24.33
C VAL A 50 -15.91 -10.11 -25.05
N PRO A 51 -15.25 -9.02 -24.62
CA PRO A 51 -15.36 -7.75 -25.32
C PRO A 51 -14.86 -7.89 -26.78
N PRO A 52 -15.40 -7.09 -27.71
CA PRO A 52 -14.83 -6.94 -29.05
C PRO A 52 -13.32 -6.68 -29.00
N ARG A 53 -12.56 -7.14 -29.99
CA ARG A 53 -11.07 -7.03 -30.00
C ARG A 53 -10.55 -5.59 -29.92
N ASP A 54 -11.37 -4.63 -30.34
CA ASP A 54 -11.08 -3.20 -30.29
C ASP A 54 -11.33 -2.58 -28.91
N LEU A 55 -11.92 -3.32 -27.95
CA LEU A 55 -12.23 -2.85 -26.61
C LEU A 55 -11.48 -3.63 -25.54
N VAL A 56 -10.97 -2.90 -24.55
CA VAL A 56 -10.32 -3.46 -23.36
C VAL A 56 -11.14 -3.04 -22.15
N THR A 57 -11.51 -3.98 -21.28
CA THR A 57 -12.23 -3.63 -20.05
C THR A 57 -11.28 -2.98 -19.05
N PHE A 58 -11.82 -2.12 -18.18
CA PHE A 58 -11.02 -1.50 -17.13
C PHE A 58 -10.44 -2.54 -16.17
N THR A 59 -11.12 -3.68 -15.98
CA THR A 59 -10.61 -4.79 -15.19
C THR A 59 -9.38 -5.41 -15.83
N ASP A 60 -9.43 -5.73 -17.12
CA ASP A 60 -8.29 -6.31 -17.84
C ASP A 60 -7.13 -5.32 -17.94
N LEU A 61 -7.44 -4.04 -18.17
CA LEU A 61 -6.46 -2.97 -18.19
C LEU A 61 -5.83 -2.77 -16.81
N ALA A 62 -6.61 -2.84 -15.72
CA ALA A 62 -6.12 -2.76 -14.36
C ALA A 62 -5.15 -3.89 -14.03
N VAL A 63 -5.46 -5.13 -14.45
CA VAL A 63 -4.57 -6.28 -14.32
C VAL A 63 -3.28 -6.06 -15.13
N THR A 64 -3.41 -5.64 -16.38
CA THR A 64 -2.26 -5.43 -17.27
C THR A 64 -1.32 -4.33 -16.76
N LEU A 65 -1.89 -3.22 -16.29
CA LEU A 65 -1.16 -2.09 -15.72
C LEU A 65 -0.73 -2.33 -14.27
N GLY A 66 -1.24 -3.37 -13.62
CA GLY A 66 -0.93 -3.67 -12.23
C GLY A 66 -1.44 -2.65 -11.22
N ILE A 67 -2.60 -2.04 -11.48
CA ILE A 67 -3.23 -1.01 -10.65
C ILE A 67 -4.68 -1.37 -10.33
N SER A 68 -5.33 -0.58 -9.47
CA SER A 68 -6.77 -0.76 -9.22
C SER A 68 -7.60 -0.19 -10.36
N VAL A 69 -8.82 -0.71 -10.54
CA VAL A 69 -9.81 -0.17 -11.49
C VAL A 69 -10.11 1.32 -11.22
N THR A 70 -10.12 1.74 -9.95
CA THR A 70 -10.26 3.16 -9.57
C THR A 70 -9.12 4.02 -10.10
N GLU A 71 -7.90 3.49 -10.13
CA GLU A 71 -6.76 4.21 -10.68
C GLU A 71 -6.81 4.27 -12.22
N VAL A 72 -7.30 3.22 -12.88
CA VAL A 72 -7.59 3.27 -14.33
C VAL A 72 -8.62 4.36 -14.64
N HIS A 73 -9.66 4.50 -13.81
CA HIS A 73 -10.62 5.61 -13.92
C HIS A 73 -9.96 6.99 -13.79
N ARG A 74 -9.02 7.17 -12.87
CA ARG A 74 -8.30 8.44 -12.75
C ARG A 74 -7.39 8.71 -13.94
N LEU A 75 -6.67 7.70 -14.44
CA LEU A 75 -5.77 7.85 -15.58
C LEU A 75 -6.54 8.22 -16.86
N THR A 76 -7.65 7.54 -17.12
CA THR A 76 -8.51 7.85 -18.27
C THR A 76 -9.10 9.26 -18.18
N ALA A 77 -9.58 9.67 -17.00
CA ALA A 77 -10.08 11.03 -16.77
C ALA A 77 -9.01 12.10 -16.99
N ARG A 78 -7.78 11.89 -16.51
CA ARG A 78 -6.65 12.82 -16.73
C ARG A 78 -6.31 13.00 -18.21
N ARG A 79 -6.52 11.97 -19.02
CA ARG A 79 -6.29 11.97 -20.47
C ARG A 79 -7.48 12.49 -21.28
N GLY A 80 -8.58 12.88 -20.63
CA GLY A 80 -9.82 13.27 -21.30
C GLY A 80 -10.47 12.11 -22.08
N ILE A 81 -10.12 10.86 -21.77
CA ILE A 81 -10.69 9.68 -22.42
C ILE A 81 -12.06 9.43 -21.79
N THR A 82 -13.10 9.45 -22.61
CA THR A 82 -14.46 9.09 -22.17
C THR A 82 -14.63 7.57 -22.25
N PRO A 83 -14.86 6.88 -21.12
CA PRO A 83 -14.97 5.42 -21.14
C PRO A 83 -16.20 4.95 -21.90
N GLY A 84 -16.02 3.93 -22.73
CA GLY A 84 -17.12 3.14 -23.29
C GLY A 84 -17.73 2.20 -22.24
N ARG A 85 -18.72 1.42 -22.67
CA ARG A 85 -19.33 0.38 -21.83
C ARG A 85 -19.46 -0.95 -22.56
N TRP A 86 -19.25 -2.03 -21.83
CA TRP A 86 -19.50 -3.40 -22.27
C TRP A 86 -20.02 -4.24 -21.11
N LEU A 87 -21.24 -4.76 -21.21
CA LEU A 87 -21.87 -5.58 -20.14
C LEU A 87 -21.86 -4.87 -18.77
N GLY A 88 -22.09 -3.56 -18.76
CA GLY A 88 -22.01 -2.72 -17.55
C GLY A 88 -20.60 -2.31 -17.13
N ASN A 89 -19.55 -2.96 -17.65
CA ASN A 89 -18.17 -2.60 -17.34
C ASN A 89 -17.69 -1.41 -18.17
N SER A 90 -16.87 -0.56 -17.57
CA SER A 90 -16.16 0.51 -18.27
C SER A 90 -15.12 -0.09 -19.22
N THR A 91 -15.01 0.46 -20.43
CA THR A 91 -14.05 0.03 -21.44
C THR A 91 -13.32 1.22 -22.04
N VAL A 92 -12.13 0.97 -22.59
CA VAL A 92 -11.43 1.89 -23.52
C VAL A 92 -11.16 1.15 -24.82
N THR A 93 -10.79 1.88 -25.87
CA THR A 93 -10.30 1.24 -27.09
C THR A 93 -8.92 0.59 -26.86
N ALA A 94 -8.57 -0.40 -27.69
CA ALA A 94 -7.25 -1.03 -27.66
C ALA A 94 -6.11 -0.01 -27.90
N LYS A 95 -6.36 1.01 -28.72
CA LYS A 95 -5.40 2.10 -28.98
C LYS A 95 -5.17 2.96 -27.73
N GLU A 96 -6.24 3.34 -27.04
CA GLU A 96 -6.16 4.10 -25.79
C GLU A 96 -5.51 3.27 -24.67
N ALA A 97 -5.85 1.98 -24.58
CA ALA A 97 -5.21 1.07 -23.64
C ALA A 97 -3.69 0.99 -23.88
N ALA A 98 -3.25 0.88 -25.15
CA ALA A 98 -1.84 0.87 -25.50
C ALA A 98 -1.13 2.20 -25.18
N ALA A 99 -1.80 3.34 -25.39
CA ALA A 99 -1.25 4.65 -25.00
C ALA A 99 -1.06 4.75 -23.48
N LEU A 100 -2.08 4.35 -22.70
CA LEU A 100 -2.01 4.31 -21.24
C LEU A 100 -0.93 3.35 -20.72
N GLN A 101 -0.64 2.27 -21.45
CA GLN A 101 0.45 1.35 -21.14
C GLN A 101 1.82 1.95 -21.46
N ALA A 102 1.97 2.62 -22.61
CA ALA A 102 3.24 3.21 -23.04
C ALA A 102 3.74 4.33 -22.11
N GLU A 103 2.82 5.00 -21.40
CA GLU A 103 3.13 6.05 -20.43
C GLU A 103 3.62 5.51 -19.08
N ARG A 104 3.46 4.21 -18.83
CA ARG A 104 3.89 3.60 -17.57
C ARG A 104 5.36 3.25 -17.64
N GLU A 105 6.03 3.50 -16.51
CA GLU A 105 7.34 2.92 -16.27
C GLU A 105 7.28 1.39 -16.38
N PRO A 106 8.32 0.76 -16.93
CA PRO A 106 8.34 -0.68 -17.15
C PRO A 106 8.15 -1.43 -15.82
N VAL A 107 7.26 -2.43 -15.85
CA VAL A 107 7.15 -3.39 -14.75
C VAL A 107 8.33 -4.35 -14.86
N LEU A 108 9.15 -4.41 -13.82
CA LEU A 108 10.31 -5.28 -13.76
C LEU A 108 9.88 -6.72 -13.45
N ASP A 109 10.46 -7.69 -14.15
CA ASP A 109 10.18 -9.12 -13.92
C ASP A 109 10.91 -9.69 -12.70
N SER A 110 11.93 -8.99 -12.21
CA SER A 110 12.73 -9.38 -11.05
C SER A 110 12.86 -8.24 -10.05
N TRP A 111 12.95 -8.59 -8.76
CA TRP A 111 13.15 -7.63 -7.68
C TRP A 111 14.53 -6.97 -7.80
N PRO A 112 14.62 -5.63 -7.90
CA PRO A 112 15.91 -4.96 -7.96
C PRO A 112 16.75 -5.20 -6.70
N PRO A 113 18.07 -5.34 -6.82
CA PRO A 113 18.93 -5.49 -5.65
C PRO A 113 18.80 -4.25 -4.75
N ASN A 114 18.74 -4.48 -3.44
CA ASN A 114 18.65 -3.45 -2.40
C ASN A 114 17.35 -2.64 -2.34
N TYR A 115 16.31 -2.97 -3.12
CA TYR A 115 15.01 -2.30 -2.98
C TYR A 115 14.18 -2.90 -1.84
N LEU A 116 13.41 -2.06 -1.17
CA LEU A 116 12.55 -2.43 -0.05
C LEU A 116 11.10 -2.65 -0.48
N THR A 117 10.45 -3.65 0.12
CA THR A 117 8.99 -3.80 0.05
C THR A 117 8.30 -2.79 0.96
N ALA A 118 6.99 -2.57 0.78
CA ALA A 118 6.21 -1.76 1.73
C ALA A 118 6.22 -2.37 3.14
N GLU A 119 6.28 -3.69 3.26
CA GLU A 119 6.37 -4.42 4.52
C GLU A 119 7.72 -4.18 5.22
N GLN A 120 8.83 -4.21 4.47
CA GLN A 120 10.16 -3.88 5.00
C GLN A 120 10.26 -2.41 5.42
N VAL A 121 9.66 -1.49 4.65
CA VAL A 121 9.57 -0.07 5.04
C VAL A 121 8.76 0.07 6.34
N ALA A 122 7.64 -0.62 6.45
CA ALA A 122 6.79 -0.60 7.64
C ALA A 122 7.54 -1.10 8.88
N GLN A 123 8.26 -2.21 8.77
CA GLN A 123 9.12 -2.72 9.84
C GLN A 123 10.22 -1.72 10.21
N ARG A 124 10.88 -1.12 9.21
CA ARG A 124 11.95 -0.14 9.42
C ARG A 124 11.47 1.13 10.11
N TRP A 125 10.24 1.54 9.86
CA TRP A 125 9.62 2.72 10.49
C TRP A 125 8.83 2.41 11.76
N ASP A 126 8.74 1.14 12.16
CA ASP A 126 7.88 0.68 13.27
C ASP A 126 6.42 1.15 13.11
N LEU A 127 5.89 0.95 11.90
CA LEU A 127 4.53 1.31 11.52
C LEU A 127 3.77 0.11 10.96
N THR A 128 2.44 0.22 10.92
CA THR A 128 1.63 -0.70 10.11
C THR A 128 1.86 -0.43 8.62
N VAL A 129 1.74 -1.47 7.78
CA VAL A 129 1.93 -1.37 6.32
C VAL A 129 1.05 -0.27 5.71
N SER A 130 -0.21 -0.15 6.15
CA SER A 130 -1.13 0.89 5.69
C SER A 130 -0.62 2.30 5.98
N ARG A 131 -0.08 2.55 7.19
CA ARG A 131 0.50 3.85 7.55
C ARG A 131 1.78 4.16 6.79
N ALA A 132 2.66 3.16 6.62
CA ALA A 132 3.85 3.31 5.80
C ALA A 132 3.48 3.68 4.35
N GLN A 133 2.51 2.98 3.75
CA GLN A 133 2.01 3.28 2.40
C GLN A 133 1.34 4.64 2.27
N ALA A 134 0.58 5.09 3.28
CA ALA A 134 0.03 6.44 3.29
C ALA A 134 1.16 7.49 3.28
N ARG A 135 2.21 7.27 4.07
CA ARG A 135 3.32 8.19 4.19
C ARG A 135 4.22 8.23 2.95
N LEU A 136 4.52 7.06 2.37
CA LEU A 136 5.22 6.96 1.08
C LEU A 136 4.48 7.72 -0.02
N ARG A 137 3.14 7.72 0.01
CA ARG A 137 2.33 8.52 -0.93
C ARG A 137 2.36 10.02 -0.63
N GLU A 138 2.30 10.39 0.65
CA GLU A 138 2.31 11.80 1.08
C GLU A 138 3.62 12.51 0.68
N HIS A 139 4.75 11.79 0.76
CA HIS A 139 6.06 12.29 0.34
C HIS A 139 6.41 11.99 -1.11
N GLU A 140 5.45 11.47 -1.88
CA GLU A 140 5.64 11.13 -3.29
C GLU A 140 6.90 10.30 -3.55
N VAL A 141 7.21 9.35 -2.66
CA VAL A 141 8.43 8.55 -2.73
C VAL A 141 8.44 7.75 -4.02
N PRO A 142 9.49 7.89 -4.86
CA PRO A 142 9.63 7.13 -6.08
C PRO A 142 9.56 5.62 -5.82
N TYR A 143 8.93 4.90 -6.73
CA TYR A 143 8.85 3.45 -6.68
C TYR A 143 8.85 2.86 -8.07
N VAL A 144 9.39 1.64 -8.18
CA VAL A 144 9.24 0.82 -9.38
C VAL A 144 8.23 -0.29 -9.14
N LEU A 145 7.57 -0.73 -10.20
CA LEU A 145 6.66 -1.86 -10.14
C LEU A 145 7.42 -3.14 -10.46
N VAL A 146 7.25 -4.15 -9.62
CA VAL A 146 7.88 -5.47 -9.76
C VAL A 146 6.82 -6.54 -9.83
N ARG A 147 6.86 -7.37 -10.87
CA ARG A 147 6.00 -8.55 -11.00
C ARG A 147 6.50 -9.64 -10.04
N VAL A 148 5.58 -10.17 -9.23
CA VAL A 148 5.90 -11.23 -8.26
C VAL A 148 5.16 -12.50 -8.68
N VAL A 149 5.90 -13.60 -8.82
CA VAL A 149 5.34 -14.90 -9.19
C VAL A 149 4.22 -15.29 -8.21
N GLY A 150 3.06 -15.69 -8.74
CA GLY A 150 1.90 -16.08 -7.94
C GLY A 150 1.09 -14.93 -7.33
N LYS A 151 1.40 -13.67 -7.65
CA LYS A 151 0.56 -12.52 -7.27
C LYS A 151 -0.10 -11.88 -8.50
N PRO A 152 -1.41 -11.54 -8.42
CA PRO A 152 -2.15 -10.99 -9.56
C PRO A 152 -1.78 -9.54 -9.88
N SER A 153 -1.14 -8.84 -8.94
CA SER A 153 -0.76 -7.43 -9.10
C SER A 153 0.72 -7.25 -8.76
N PRO A 154 1.45 -6.40 -9.51
CA PRO A 154 2.83 -6.08 -9.20
C PRO A 154 2.90 -5.38 -7.84
N LYS A 155 4.04 -5.55 -7.20
CA LYS A 155 4.38 -4.92 -5.93
C LYS A 155 5.19 -3.66 -6.21
N ARG A 156 5.07 -2.69 -5.31
CA ARG A 156 5.91 -1.49 -5.33
C ARG A 156 7.20 -1.80 -4.60
N ALA A 157 8.32 -1.48 -5.24
CA ALA A 157 9.64 -1.57 -4.68
C ALA A 157 10.21 -0.15 -4.54
N TYR A 158 10.76 0.16 -3.36
CA TYR A 158 11.25 1.50 -3.01
C TYR A 158 12.76 1.47 -2.79
N HIS A 159 13.47 2.48 -3.28
CA HIS A 159 14.89 2.58 -3.03
C HIS A 159 15.14 3.06 -1.59
N PRO A 160 16.08 2.46 -0.82
CA PRO A 160 16.30 2.80 0.58
C PRO A 160 16.59 4.28 0.84
N ARG A 161 17.37 4.93 -0.04
CA ARG A 161 17.73 6.35 0.11
C ARG A 161 16.51 7.27 0.09
N ASP A 162 15.55 6.99 -0.79
CA ASP A 162 14.35 7.82 -0.95
C ASP A 162 13.39 7.59 0.23
N VAL A 163 13.30 6.34 0.70
CA VAL A 163 12.58 5.97 1.92
C VAL A 163 13.17 6.69 3.13
N ASP A 164 14.49 6.73 3.27
CA ASP A 164 15.13 7.41 4.40
C ASP A 164 14.86 8.93 4.39
N GLY A 165 14.82 9.56 3.22
CA GLY A 165 14.44 10.96 3.07
C GLY A 165 12.98 11.26 3.44
N ALA A 166 12.08 10.30 3.25
CA ALA A 166 10.65 10.42 3.57
C ALA A 166 10.28 9.94 4.99
N ARG A 167 11.27 9.56 5.80
CA ARG A 167 11.06 9.02 7.14
C ARG A 167 10.19 9.98 7.95
N PRO A 168 9.12 9.50 8.60
CA PRO A 168 8.35 10.35 9.50
C PRO A 168 9.22 10.83 10.67
N PRO A 169 9.04 12.07 11.15
CA PRO A 169 9.59 12.47 12.43
C PRO A 169 9.06 11.52 13.53
N THR A 170 9.92 11.21 14.51
CA THR A 170 9.76 10.23 15.60
C THR A 170 8.65 10.60 16.60
N HIS A 171 7.43 10.79 16.09
CA HIS A 171 6.26 11.14 16.88
C HIS A 171 5.29 9.95 16.95
N PHE A 172 5.13 9.37 18.13
CA PHE A 172 4.26 8.22 18.34
C PHE A 172 2.92 8.65 18.98
N SER A 173 1.80 8.11 18.51
CA SER A 173 0.47 8.35 19.11
C SER A 173 0.24 7.52 20.38
N GLN A 174 0.92 6.38 20.48
CA GLN A 174 0.90 5.48 21.63
C GLN A 174 2.34 5.18 22.01
N ARG A 175 2.59 4.95 23.30
CA ARG A 175 3.91 4.60 23.82
C ARG A 175 4.40 3.29 23.18
N PRO A 176 5.51 3.28 22.44
CA PRO A 176 6.04 2.05 21.84
C PRO A 176 6.48 1.04 22.91
N ALA A 177 6.36 -0.26 22.61
CA ALA A 177 6.81 -1.31 23.53
C ALA A 177 8.32 -1.18 23.84
N GLY A 178 8.72 -1.47 25.08
CA GLY A 178 10.12 -1.39 25.51
C GLY A 178 10.68 0.03 25.62
N THR A 179 9.82 1.06 25.60
CA THR A 179 10.21 2.44 25.89
C THR A 179 9.84 2.83 27.31
N LEU A 180 10.62 3.72 27.91
CA LEU A 180 10.47 4.24 29.26
C LEU A 180 10.19 5.75 29.19
N ASP A 181 9.34 6.28 30.07
CA ASP A 181 9.26 7.72 30.27
C ASP A 181 10.41 8.23 31.17
N ALA A 182 10.45 9.54 31.41
CA ALA A 182 11.51 10.14 32.21
C ALA A 182 11.48 9.73 33.70
N GLU A 183 10.31 9.40 34.24
CA GLU A 183 10.13 8.98 35.64
C GLU A 183 10.62 7.55 35.82
N GLU A 184 10.21 6.63 34.94
CA GLU A 184 10.62 5.24 34.98
C GLU A 184 12.12 5.07 34.72
N LEU A 185 12.66 5.81 33.75
CA LEU A 185 14.10 5.79 33.50
C LEU A 185 14.87 6.36 34.70
N ALA A 186 14.33 7.36 35.38
CA ALA A 186 14.94 7.93 36.58
C ALA A 186 15.03 6.90 37.72
N VAL A 187 14.02 6.04 37.89
CA VAL A 187 14.05 4.92 38.85
C VAL A 187 15.19 3.96 38.52
N ILE A 188 15.27 3.50 37.27
CA ILE A 188 16.32 2.56 36.82
C ILE A 188 17.72 3.15 37.01
N LEU A 189 17.89 4.42 36.68
CA LEU A 189 19.18 5.10 36.78
C LEU A 189 19.51 5.58 38.21
N SER A 190 18.57 5.43 39.16
CA SER A 190 18.67 6.01 40.51
C SER A 190 18.99 7.51 40.47
N ARG A 191 18.26 8.25 39.63
CA ARG A 191 18.40 9.71 39.42
C ARG A 191 17.04 10.39 39.52
N SER A 192 17.02 11.71 39.42
CA SER A 192 15.77 12.47 39.31
C SER A 192 15.31 12.55 37.86
N ALA A 193 13.99 12.59 37.63
CA ALA A 193 13.41 12.81 36.30
C ALA A 193 13.87 14.15 35.69
N ALA A 194 14.16 15.16 36.52
CA ALA A 194 14.74 16.42 36.08
C ALA A 194 16.12 16.23 35.43
N MET A 195 16.98 15.37 36.00
CA MET A 195 18.29 15.04 35.43
C MET A 195 18.14 14.32 34.08
N VAL A 196 17.21 13.37 33.99
CA VAL A 196 16.92 12.66 32.73
C VAL A 196 16.46 13.63 31.64
N ARG A 197 15.58 14.57 31.98
CA ARG A 197 15.11 15.62 31.05
C ARG A 197 16.25 16.54 30.62
N LEU A 198 17.18 16.89 31.52
CA LEU A 198 18.38 17.66 31.20
C LEU A 198 19.30 16.89 30.24
N TRP A 199 19.55 15.61 30.49
CA TRP A 199 20.34 14.77 29.57
C TRP A 199 19.72 14.66 28.19
N ALA A 200 18.39 14.58 28.11
CA ALA A 200 17.68 14.64 26.83
C ALA A 200 17.92 15.97 26.08
N GLN A 201 18.03 17.10 26.79
CA GLN A 201 18.42 18.38 26.19
C GLN A 201 19.89 18.40 25.74
N GLN A 202 20.75 17.61 26.39
CA GLN A 202 22.18 17.46 26.06
C GLN A 202 22.44 16.43 24.94
N GLY A 203 21.39 15.94 24.29
CA GLY A 203 21.52 15.02 23.15
C GLY A 203 21.45 13.53 23.50
N MET A 204 20.97 13.17 24.70
CA MET A 204 20.64 11.77 25.01
C MET A 204 19.54 11.26 24.05
N PRO A 205 19.71 10.09 23.40
CA PRO A 205 18.73 9.54 22.47
C PRO A 205 17.34 9.40 23.09
N HIS A 206 16.32 9.91 22.40
CA HIS A 206 14.94 9.83 22.83
C HIS A 206 13.97 9.89 21.64
N LEU A 207 12.75 9.45 21.90
CA LEU A 207 11.58 9.53 21.02
C LEU A 207 10.62 10.57 21.60
N GLU A 208 9.81 11.21 20.77
CA GLU A 208 8.79 12.14 21.24
C GLU A 208 7.39 11.55 21.07
N GLN A 209 6.53 11.68 22.07
CA GLN A 209 5.12 11.27 21.96
C GLN A 209 4.26 12.45 21.50
N ARG A 210 3.38 12.19 20.53
CA ARG A 210 2.42 13.20 20.05
C ARG A 210 1.25 13.29 21.05
N GLY A 211 1.16 14.42 21.74
CA GLY A 211 0.09 14.72 22.69
C GLY A 211 0.26 16.09 23.32
N PRO A 212 -0.74 16.58 24.08
CA PRO A 212 -0.69 17.91 24.71
C PRO A 212 0.51 18.08 25.66
N LYS A 213 1.07 16.97 26.17
CA LYS A 213 2.21 16.99 27.09
C LYS A 213 3.59 16.77 26.44
N ARG A 214 3.67 16.49 25.13
CA ARG A 214 4.90 16.17 24.37
C ARG A 214 5.96 15.42 25.20
N GLU A 215 5.61 14.20 25.57
CA GLU A 215 6.43 13.40 26.47
C GLU A 215 7.64 12.80 25.73
N ARG A 216 8.80 12.77 26.39
CA ARG A 216 10.01 12.14 25.86
C ARG A 216 10.08 10.72 26.37
N LEU A 217 10.25 9.79 25.43
CA LEU A 217 10.36 8.36 25.69
C LEU A 217 11.77 7.90 25.36
N PHE A 218 12.28 6.94 26.13
CA PHE A 218 13.67 6.51 26.11
C PHE A 218 13.76 5.02 25.90
N ARG A 219 14.76 4.58 25.16
CA ARG A 219 15.09 3.15 25.02
C ARG A 219 16.34 2.88 25.85
N LEU A 220 16.22 1.97 26.81
CA LEU A 220 17.29 1.70 27.76
C LEU A 220 18.63 1.33 27.08
N PRO A 221 18.69 0.48 26.03
CA PRO A 221 19.96 0.17 25.37
C PRO A 221 20.64 1.39 24.71
N GLU A 222 19.85 2.27 24.10
CA GLU A 222 20.34 3.49 23.45
C GLU A 222 20.87 4.49 24.50
N VAL A 223 20.15 4.63 25.62
CA VAL A 223 20.57 5.45 26.76
C VAL A 223 21.86 4.92 27.39
N VAL A 224 21.96 3.61 27.63
CA VAL A 224 23.17 2.99 28.21
C VAL A 224 24.38 3.23 27.32
N THR A 225 24.23 3.05 26.01
CA THR A 225 25.30 3.33 25.03
C THR A 225 25.76 4.79 25.10
N TRP A 226 24.80 5.73 25.16
CA TRP A 226 25.10 7.14 25.30
C TRP A 226 25.80 7.47 26.63
N LEU A 227 25.35 6.88 27.75
CA LEU A 227 25.96 7.07 29.08
C LEU A 227 27.41 6.62 29.10
N GLN A 228 27.73 5.47 28.49
CA GLN A 228 29.10 4.93 28.43
C GLN A 228 30.06 5.82 27.63
N GLN A 229 29.54 6.63 26.70
CA GLN A 229 30.29 7.57 25.88
C GLN A 229 30.26 9.01 26.43
N HIS A 230 29.60 9.23 27.57
CA HIS A 230 29.43 10.57 28.13
C HIS A 230 30.76 11.22 28.54
N ARG A 231 30.88 12.54 28.43
CA ARG A 231 32.12 13.25 28.81
C ARG A 231 32.42 13.12 30.30
N ASP A 232 31.39 13.17 31.14
CA ASP A 232 31.53 13.03 32.59
C ASP A 232 31.85 11.59 33.02
N SER A 233 32.87 11.45 33.88
CA SER A 233 33.35 10.14 34.36
C SER A 233 32.35 9.44 35.27
N ARG A 234 31.57 10.19 36.07
CA ARG A 234 30.54 9.60 36.95
C ARG A 234 29.38 9.04 36.13
N THR A 235 28.93 9.77 35.12
CA THR A 235 27.89 9.32 34.17
C THR A 235 28.34 8.09 33.37
N ARG A 236 29.60 8.00 32.94
CA ARG A 236 30.14 6.80 32.28
C ARG A 236 30.13 5.56 33.17
N ARG A 237 30.55 5.71 34.43
CA ARG A 237 30.52 4.60 35.40
C ARG A 237 29.10 4.08 35.63
N LEU A 238 28.12 4.97 35.66
CA LEU A 238 26.71 4.59 35.73
C LEU A 238 26.30 3.75 34.50
N GLY A 239 26.64 4.20 33.29
CA GLY A 239 26.35 3.43 32.06
C GLY A 239 26.98 2.03 32.06
N ALA A 240 28.23 1.91 32.54
CA ALA A 240 28.90 0.61 32.68
C ALA A 240 28.22 -0.30 33.72
N TYR A 241 27.80 0.27 34.85
CA TYR A 241 27.10 -0.47 35.90
C TYR A 241 25.75 -1.03 35.42
N ILE A 242 24.94 -0.20 34.75
CA ILE A 242 23.63 -0.63 34.23
C ILE A 242 23.80 -1.71 33.15
N ALA A 243 24.77 -1.56 32.25
CA ALA A 243 25.06 -2.60 31.25
C ALA A 243 25.43 -3.95 31.88
N ALA A 244 26.23 -3.94 32.95
CA ALA A 244 26.61 -5.15 33.66
C ALA A 244 25.40 -5.80 34.38
N GLN A 245 24.45 -5.01 34.90
CA GLN A 245 23.22 -5.55 35.49
C GLN A 245 22.35 -6.23 34.43
N GLN A 246 22.15 -5.59 33.26
CA GLN A 246 21.37 -6.18 32.17
C GLN A 246 21.92 -7.51 31.66
N GLN A 247 23.26 -7.66 31.65
CA GLN A 247 23.89 -8.93 31.27
C GLN A 247 23.65 -10.06 32.28
N ARG A 248 23.48 -9.73 33.57
CA ARG A 248 23.21 -10.72 34.63
C ARG A 248 21.76 -11.19 34.63
N GLU A 249 20.83 -10.29 34.30
CA GLU A 249 19.39 -10.64 34.22
C GLU A 249 19.03 -11.44 32.96
N ALA A 250 19.88 -11.42 31.94
CA ALA A 250 19.69 -12.13 30.68
C ALA A 250 20.40 -13.51 30.63
N ALA A 251 21.16 -13.87 31.66
CA ALA A 251 21.89 -15.14 31.79
C ALA A 251 21.14 -16.10 32.72
#